data_AF-A0AA40ZXZ7-F1
#
_entry.id   AF-A0AA40ZXZ7-F1
#
_cell.length_a   1.000
_cell.length_b   1.000
_cell.length_c   1.000
_cell.angle_alpha   90.00
_cell.angle_beta   90.00
_cell.angle_gamma   90.00
#
_symmetry.space_group_name_H-M   'P 1'
#
loop_
_entity.id
_entity.type
_entity.pdbx_description
1 polymer ?
#
loop_
_entity_poly.entity_id
_entity_poly.type
_entity_poly.pdbx_seq_one_letter_code
_entity_poly.pdbx_strand_id
1 'polypeptide(L)'
;MKARAGALLAAVLLTGAAGSAVPRRDVPWNSPGAGNPLLPGYFADPSIVRDGGRWYIFATIDPWGDDRLGLWTSDNGRDWRFSQPNWPTKQAATSPTSGDAKVWAPSVVKAPNGRWYMYVSVGSEVWVGSAPSPAGPWADANGGKPLIARDFAPQYHMIDAEAFVDDDGQAYLYWGSGLNWVNGHCFVVKLKPDMVHFDGAPKDVTPANYFEGPFMVKEKGRYLLTYSDGNTTKDTYKVRYAVGKSPMGPFTEAANSPLLETDAARQIISPGHHAIFADKGKSYILYHRQALPFVMGGERVLRQVSVDPLTVRADGTFEKVRPSHDPVIPAFAAKRDRGLRWTGKGVDALAADDNYATAWRPEAGQAPVLTADLGGLRDIRESRVRPAFAIQPQDLRIEASPDGKSWRDVAAETGVSGSPITLRHPGKARFLRMTVTAKEPAILEWSIF
;
A
#
# COMPACT_ATOMS: atom_id res chain seq x y z
N MET A 1 -1.54 -4.10 -43.87
CA MET A 1 -1.41 -2.96 -42.93
C MET A 1 -2.38 -3.19 -41.78
N LYS A 2 -1.88 -3.62 -40.62
CA LYS A 2 -2.68 -3.70 -39.38
C LYS A 2 -2.07 -2.69 -38.39
N ALA A 3 -2.83 -1.65 -38.07
CA ALA A 3 -2.44 -0.63 -37.13
C ALA A 3 -2.23 -1.27 -35.75
N ARG A 4 -1.00 -1.20 -35.23
CA ARG A 4 -0.70 -1.50 -33.84
C ARG A 4 -1.20 -0.31 -33.00
N ALA A 5 -2.15 -0.56 -32.11
CA ALA A 5 -2.50 0.39 -31.06
C ALA A 5 -1.29 0.54 -30.14
N GLY A 6 -0.65 1.71 -30.19
CA GLY A 6 0.40 2.08 -29.24
C GLY A 6 -0.21 2.28 -27.86
N ALA A 7 0.26 1.50 -26.88
CA ALA A 7 0.04 1.82 -25.48
C ALA A 7 0.90 3.05 -25.14
N LEU A 8 0.24 4.18 -24.89
CA LEU A 8 0.90 5.39 -24.37
C LEU A 8 1.59 5.04 -23.05
N LEU A 9 2.89 5.32 -22.95
CA LEU A 9 3.56 5.46 -21.66
C LEU A 9 2.91 6.64 -20.95
N ALA A 10 2.16 6.37 -19.89
CA ALA A 10 1.49 7.42 -19.16
C ALA A 10 2.47 8.01 -18.13
N ALA A 11 3.12 9.11 -18.50
CA ALA A 11 3.37 10.16 -17.51
C ALA A 11 2.02 10.50 -16.86
N VAL A 12 2.01 10.65 -15.55
CA VAL A 12 0.77 10.94 -14.80
C VAL A 12 0.33 12.37 -15.15
N LEU A 13 -0.47 12.52 -16.22
CA LEU A 13 -1.13 13.78 -16.58
C LEU A 13 -2.24 14.05 -15.56
N LEU A 14 -1.96 14.93 -14.59
CA LEU A 14 -2.95 15.37 -13.62
C LEU A 14 -3.79 16.46 -14.30
N THR A 15 -5.12 16.33 -14.31
CA THR A 15 -5.98 17.39 -14.89
C THR A 15 -6.69 18.14 -13.77
N GLY A 16 -6.71 19.47 -13.88
CA GLY A 16 -7.42 20.33 -12.95
C GLY A 16 -8.90 20.40 -13.31
N ALA A 17 -9.74 19.57 -12.70
CA ALA A 17 -11.18 19.77 -12.73
C ALA A 17 -11.61 20.54 -11.47
N ALA A 18 -12.05 21.79 -11.65
CA ALA A 18 -12.78 22.54 -10.64
C ALA A 18 -14.18 21.92 -10.46
N GLY A 19 -14.26 20.83 -9.70
CA GLY A 19 -15.53 20.26 -9.24
C GLY A 19 -15.83 20.77 -7.83
N SER A 20 -17.08 21.20 -7.60
CA SER A 20 -17.61 21.50 -6.27
C SER A 20 -17.19 20.42 -5.27
N ALA A 21 -16.44 20.79 -4.23
CA ALA A 21 -15.96 19.86 -3.22
C ALA A 21 -17.16 19.17 -2.57
N VAL A 22 -17.29 17.86 -2.75
CA VAL A 22 -18.20 17.05 -1.93
C VAL A 22 -17.76 17.29 -0.47
N PRO A 23 -18.65 17.69 0.45
CA PRO A 23 -18.28 17.93 1.83
C PRO A 23 -17.64 16.66 2.39
N ARG A 24 -16.35 16.73 2.75
CA ARG A 24 -15.65 15.61 3.39
C ARG A 24 -16.23 15.44 4.78
N ARG A 25 -16.76 14.25 5.09
CA ARG A 25 -17.24 13.93 6.44
C ARG A 25 -16.02 13.70 7.33
N ASP A 26 -15.90 14.48 8.39
CA ASP A 26 -14.97 14.17 9.48
C ASP A 26 -15.56 13.01 10.28
N VAL A 27 -15.14 11.79 9.95
CA VAL A 27 -15.55 10.59 10.67
C VAL A 27 -14.42 10.12 11.60
N PRO A 28 -14.74 9.71 12.85
CA PRO A 28 -13.80 9.03 13.72
C PRO A 28 -13.18 7.79 13.05
N TRP A 29 -11.94 7.45 13.40
CA TRP A 29 -11.21 6.34 12.78
C TRP A 29 -11.89 4.98 12.88
N ASN A 30 -12.68 4.76 13.95
CA ASN A 30 -13.40 3.52 14.22
C ASN A 30 -14.87 3.56 13.74
N SER A 31 -15.23 4.52 12.88
CA SER A 31 -16.58 4.61 12.35
C SER A 31 -16.88 3.45 11.38
N PRO A 32 -18.01 2.74 11.53
CA PRO A 32 -18.41 1.74 10.56
C PRO A 32 -18.52 2.30 9.14
N GLY A 33 -17.95 1.59 8.17
CA GLY A 33 -17.95 1.94 6.76
C GLY A 33 -16.91 2.98 6.35
N ALA A 34 -15.98 3.34 7.23
CA ALA A 34 -14.87 4.22 6.90
C ALA A 34 -14.04 3.66 5.73
N GLY A 35 -13.78 4.51 4.73
CA GLY A 35 -13.10 4.13 3.49
C GLY A 35 -11.58 3.98 3.57
N ASN A 36 -10.93 4.48 4.63
CA ASN A 36 -9.51 4.35 4.91
C ASN A 36 -9.30 3.68 6.29
N PRO A 37 -8.40 2.69 6.40
CA PRO A 37 -7.43 2.22 5.40
C PRO A 37 -8.04 1.53 4.17
N LEU A 38 -7.32 1.61 3.06
CA LEU A 38 -7.73 1.06 1.77
C LEU A 38 -7.57 -0.47 1.71
N LEU A 39 -6.43 -0.96 2.20
CA LEU A 39 -6.06 -2.37 2.15
C LEU A 39 -6.41 -3.09 3.47
N PRO A 40 -6.92 -4.32 3.43
CA PRO A 40 -7.12 -5.12 4.63
C PRO A 40 -5.80 -5.72 5.13
N GLY A 41 -5.15 -5.02 6.06
CA GLY A 41 -4.02 -5.53 6.84
C GLY A 41 -2.96 -4.47 7.07
N TYR A 42 -1.80 -4.93 7.56
CA TYR A 42 -0.68 -4.06 7.88
C TYR A 42 0.37 -4.10 6.77
N PHE A 43 0.46 -2.99 6.04
CA PHE A 43 1.30 -2.83 4.87
C PHE A 43 1.83 -1.41 4.81
N ALA A 44 3.01 -1.29 4.22
CA ALA A 44 3.70 -0.03 4.07
C ALA A 44 4.29 0.15 2.69
N ASP A 45 4.87 1.32 2.49
CA ASP A 45 5.64 1.71 1.32
C ASP A 45 4.94 1.33 0.00
N PRO A 46 3.70 1.82 -0.23
CA PRO A 46 2.87 1.32 -1.30
C PRO A 46 3.25 1.91 -2.67
N SER A 47 3.38 1.06 -3.69
CA SER A 47 3.41 1.46 -5.10
C SER A 47 2.18 0.94 -5.82
N ILE A 48 1.57 1.79 -6.66
CA ILE A 48 0.32 1.50 -7.35
C ILE A 48 0.45 1.65 -8.85
N VAL A 49 -0.01 0.64 -9.59
CA VAL A 49 -0.08 0.67 -11.05
C VAL A 49 -1.41 0.11 -11.53
N ARG A 50 -1.74 0.44 -12.79
CA ARG A 50 -2.95 -0.03 -13.45
C ARG A 50 -2.63 -0.62 -14.82
N ASP A 51 -3.15 -1.82 -15.08
CA ASP A 51 -2.99 -2.50 -16.37
C ASP A 51 -4.22 -3.34 -16.68
N GLY A 52 -4.69 -3.29 -17.94
CA GLY A 52 -5.89 -4.01 -18.36
C GLY A 52 -7.15 -3.64 -17.56
N GLY A 53 -7.24 -2.41 -17.05
CA GLY A 53 -8.36 -1.93 -16.22
C GLY A 53 -8.28 -2.33 -14.75
N ARG A 54 -7.37 -3.22 -14.36
CA ARG A 54 -7.16 -3.72 -12.99
C ARG A 54 -6.10 -2.91 -12.26
N TRP A 55 -6.34 -2.68 -10.96
CA TRP A 55 -5.40 -2.07 -10.03
C TRP A 55 -4.49 -3.11 -9.39
N TYR A 56 -3.23 -2.72 -9.19
CA TYR A 56 -2.21 -3.48 -8.50
C TYR A 56 -1.53 -2.57 -7.48
N ILE A 57 -1.49 -2.97 -6.21
CA ILE A 57 -0.70 -2.32 -5.18
C ILE A 57 0.33 -3.30 -4.67
N PHE A 58 1.60 -2.93 -4.78
CA PHE A 58 2.74 -3.61 -4.17
C PHE A 58 3.10 -2.89 -2.90
N ALA A 59 3.43 -3.63 -1.85
CA ALA A 59 3.70 -3.03 -0.54
C ALA A 59 4.65 -3.89 0.28
N THR A 60 5.45 -3.22 1.12
CA THR A 60 6.15 -3.84 2.24
C THR A 60 5.11 -4.48 3.18
N ILE A 61 5.38 -5.70 3.64
CA ILE A 61 4.54 -6.37 4.65
C ILE A 61 5.03 -5.96 6.04
N ASP A 62 4.14 -5.44 6.89
CA ASP A 62 4.51 -5.05 8.25
C ASP A 62 4.28 -6.19 9.26
N PRO A 63 5.05 -6.22 10.38
CA PRO A 63 6.00 -5.19 10.82
C PRO A 63 7.40 -5.31 10.20
N TRP A 64 7.95 -4.20 9.70
CA TRP A 64 9.35 -4.05 9.27
C TRP A 64 9.81 -4.94 8.10
N GLY A 65 8.88 -5.43 7.27
CA GLY A 65 9.17 -6.24 6.10
C GLY A 65 9.04 -7.74 6.34
N ASP A 66 8.99 -8.47 5.22
CA ASP A 66 8.96 -9.93 5.17
C ASP A 66 9.96 -10.42 4.10
N ASP A 67 10.14 -11.72 3.99
CA ASP A 67 10.95 -12.31 2.91
C ASP A 67 10.33 -12.09 1.53
N ARG A 68 9.10 -11.59 1.45
CA ARG A 68 8.41 -11.23 0.21
C ARG A 68 7.62 -9.94 0.37
N LEU A 69 7.21 -9.37 -0.76
CA LEU A 69 6.26 -8.26 -0.80
C LEU A 69 4.81 -8.74 -0.80
N GLY A 70 3.89 -7.86 -0.43
CA GLY A 70 2.46 -8.04 -0.67
C GLY A 70 2.08 -7.53 -2.07
N LEU A 71 1.20 -8.26 -2.75
CA LEU A 71 0.55 -7.82 -4.00
C LEU A 71 -0.96 -7.87 -3.84
N TRP A 72 -1.57 -6.70 -3.85
CA TRP A 72 -3.01 -6.49 -3.80
C TRP A 72 -3.56 -6.17 -5.18
N THR A 73 -4.64 -6.84 -5.58
CA THR A 73 -5.30 -6.61 -6.86
C THR A 73 -6.77 -6.25 -6.68
N SER A 74 -7.28 -5.34 -7.50
CA SER A 74 -8.70 -4.97 -7.50
C SER A 74 -9.20 -4.53 -8.87
N ASP A 75 -10.39 -4.99 -9.24
CA ASP A 75 -11.06 -4.55 -10.48
C ASP A 75 -11.82 -3.23 -10.28
N ASN A 76 -12.12 -2.85 -9.03
CA ASN A 76 -12.95 -1.69 -8.70
C ASN A 76 -12.35 -0.73 -7.66
N GLY A 77 -11.12 -1.00 -7.20
CA GLY A 77 -10.39 -0.18 -6.22
C GLY A 77 -10.93 -0.24 -4.79
N ARG A 78 -11.89 -1.13 -4.48
CA ARG A 78 -12.43 -1.34 -3.12
C ARG A 78 -12.33 -2.78 -2.65
N ASP A 79 -12.60 -3.72 -3.56
CA ASP A 79 -12.52 -5.14 -3.28
C ASP A 79 -11.15 -5.66 -3.68
N TRP A 80 -10.27 -5.73 -2.68
CA TRP A 80 -8.87 -6.10 -2.84
C TRP A 80 -8.65 -7.58 -2.55
N ARG A 81 -7.83 -8.24 -3.37
CA ARG A 81 -7.37 -9.62 -3.20
C ARG A 81 -5.86 -9.64 -3.03
N PHE A 82 -5.40 -10.31 -1.98
CA PHE A 82 -4.01 -10.47 -1.63
C PHE A 82 -3.37 -11.65 -2.35
N SER A 83 -2.10 -11.48 -2.68
CA SER A 83 -1.17 -12.48 -3.19
C SER A 83 0.24 -12.02 -2.85
N GLN A 84 1.25 -12.84 -3.17
CA GLN A 84 2.65 -12.42 -3.13
C GLN A 84 3.23 -12.61 -4.53
N PRO A 85 4.00 -11.64 -5.07
CA PRO A 85 4.68 -11.84 -6.33
C PRO A 85 5.73 -12.95 -6.17
N ASN A 86 6.05 -13.65 -7.26
CA ASN A 86 7.04 -14.72 -7.24
C ASN A 86 8.49 -14.22 -7.12
N TRP A 87 8.72 -12.94 -7.43
CA TRP A 87 9.94 -12.19 -7.20
C TRP A 87 9.55 -10.74 -6.83
N PRO A 88 10.29 -10.05 -5.95
CA PRO A 88 11.45 -10.52 -5.21
C PRO A 88 11.07 -11.49 -4.09
N THR A 89 12.03 -12.35 -3.74
CA THR A 89 12.09 -12.99 -2.43
C THR A 89 13.42 -12.62 -1.78
N LYS A 90 13.52 -12.67 -0.46
CA LYS A 90 14.79 -12.49 0.24
C LYS A 90 15.85 -13.47 -0.27
N GLN A 91 15.47 -14.71 -0.55
CA GLN A 91 16.40 -15.69 -1.12
C GLN A 91 16.91 -15.29 -2.52
N ALA A 92 16.06 -14.68 -3.34
CA ALA A 92 16.42 -14.31 -4.72
C ALA A 92 17.15 -12.95 -4.79
N ALA A 93 16.90 -12.04 -3.84
CA ALA A 93 17.52 -10.74 -3.73
C ALA A 93 18.36 -10.70 -2.45
N THR A 94 19.56 -11.29 -2.50
CA THR A 94 20.48 -11.35 -1.37
C THR A 94 21.92 -11.22 -1.82
N SER A 95 22.71 -10.55 -1.00
CA SER A 95 24.16 -10.39 -1.11
C SER A 95 24.82 -10.64 0.26
N PRO A 96 26.17 -10.77 0.31
CA PRO A 96 26.90 -10.80 1.58
C PRO A 96 26.65 -9.59 2.49
N THR A 97 26.28 -8.43 1.94
CA THR A 97 26.03 -7.18 2.67
C THR A 97 24.57 -6.98 3.10
N SER A 98 23.66 -7.82 2.60
CA SER A 98 22.23 -7.72 2.87
C SER A 98 21.80 -8.41 4.18
N GLY A 99 22.58 -9.36 4.71
CA GLY A 99 22.29 -10.09 5.95
C GLY A 99 20.85 -10.61 6.02
N ASP A 100 20.22 -10.49 7.18
CA ASP A 100 18.82 -10.87 7.41
C ASP A 100 17.79 -9.79 7.02
N ALA A 101 18.24 -8.71 6.39
CA ALA A 101 17.35 -7.61 5.99
C ALA A 101 16.24 -8.10 5.07
N LYS A 102 15.02 -7.61 5.29
CA LYS A 102 13.82 -8.01 4.57
C LYS A 102 13.67 -7.24 3.26
N VAL A 103 12.62 -7.57 2.49
CA VAL A 103 12.30 -6.88 1.23
C VAL A 103 11.37 -5.71 1.50
N TRP A 104 11.75 -4.51 1.02
CA TRP A 104 11.05 -3.27 1.29
C TRP A 104 10.81 -2.42 0.04
N ALA A 105 9.82 -1.53 0.15
CA ALA A 105 9.64 -0.33 -0.67
C ALA A 105 9.74 -0.60 -2.19
N PRO A 106 8.74 -1.29 -2.77
CA PRO A 106 8.71 -1.50 -4.21
C PRO A 106 8.39 -0.22 -4.98
N SER A 107 9.12 0.04 -6.06
CA SER A 107 8.74 0.94 -7.15
C SER A 107 8.41 0.11 -8.38
N VAL A 108 7.17 0.19 -8.87
CA VAL A 108 6.73 -0.53 -10.07
C VAL A 108 6.41 0.42 -11.20
N VAL A 109 7.06 0.24 -12.35
CA VAL A 109 6.91 1.13 -13.51
C VAL A 109 6.81 0.35 -14.81
N LYS A 110 6.05 0.89 -15.77
CA LYS A 110 6.02 0.38 -17.16
C LYS A 110 7.07 1.11 -17.98
N ALA A 111 8.01 0.37 -18.54
CA ALA A 111 9.11 0.93 -19.33
C ALA A 111 8.71 1.17 -20.80
N PRO A 112 9.45 2.02 -21.53
CA PRO A 112 9.24 2.27 -22.96
C PRO A 112 9.28 1.01 -23.83
N ASN A 113 10.04 0.01 -23.40
CA ASN A 113 10.15 -1.29 -24.07
C ASN A 113 8.90 -2.19 -23.89
N GLY A 114 7.88 -1.72 -23.17
CA GLY A 114 6.61 -2.40 -22.96
C GLY A 114 6.60 -3.40 -21.78
N ARG A 115 7.74 -3.65 -21.15
CA ARG A 115 7.84 -4.50 -19.94
C ARG A 115 7.60 -3.69 -18.68
N TRP A 116 7.31 -4.40 -17.61
CA TRP A 116 7.21 -3.85 -16.25
C TRP A 116 8.52 -4.10 -15.52
N TYR A 117 8.95 -3.12 -14.72
CA TYR A 117 10.12 -3.21 -13.87
C TYR A 117 9.73 -2.90 -12.43
N MET A 118 10.35 -3.62 -11.50
CA MET A 118 10.18 -3.44 -10.07
C MET A 118 11.55 -3.26 -9.43
N TYR A 119 11.73 -2.13 -8.75
CA TYR A 119 12.90 -1.84 -7.92
C TYR A 119 12.52 -2.03 -6.47
N VAL A 120 13.36 -2.71 -5.68
CA VAL A 120 13.08 -3.03 -4.28
C VAL A 120 14.33 -2.84 -3.44
N SER A 121 14.15 -2.56 -2.16
CA SER A 121 15.24 -2.46 -1.21
C SER A 121 15.42 -3.78 -0.47
N VAL A 122 16.66 -4.24 -0.32
CA VAL A 122 17.00 -5.35 0.59
C VAL A 122 18.23 -4.96 1.40
N GLY A 123 18.01 -4.56 2.65
CA GLY A 123 19.03 -3.86 3.41
C GLY A 123 19.33 -2.51 2.76
N SER A 124 20.59 -2.11 2.72
CA SER A 124 21.04 -0.88 2.05
C SER A 124 21.42 -1.17 0.60
N GLU A 125 20.54 -1.79 -0.17
CA GLU A 125 20.78 -2.15 -1.57
C GLU A 125 19.50 -2.07 -2.38
N VAL A 126 19.61 -1.69 -3.65
CA VAL A 126 18.49 -1.69 -4.59
C VAL A 126 18.64 -2.86 -5.57
N TRP A 127 17.61 -3.68 -5.66
CA TRP A 127 17.49 -4.81 -6.57
C TRP A 127 16.43 -4.52 -7.63
N VAL A 128 16.56 -5.12 -8.82
CA VAL A 128 15.63 -4.87 -9.95
C VAL A 128 15.20 -6.17 -10.62
N GLY A 129 13.91 -6.26 -10.89
CA GLY A 129 13.30 -7.35 -11.63
C GLY A 129 12.41 -6.84 -12.75
N SER A 130 12.07 -7.72 -13.68
CA SER A 130 11.17 -7.41 -14.80
C SER A 130 10.08 -8.45 -14.98
N ALA A 131 8.96 -8.02 -15.55
CA ALA A 131 7.80 -8.86 -15.85
C ALA A 131 7.10 -8.44 -17.15
N PRO A 132 6.35 -9.34 -17.80
CA PRO A 132 5.48 -8.98 -18.93
C PRO A 132 4.21 -8.24 -18.49
N SER A 133 3.79 -8.36 -17.23
CA SER A 133 2.62 -7.70 -16.65
C SER A 133 2.86 -7.40 -15.16
N PRO A 134 2.07 -6.51 -14.51
CA PRO A 134 2.18 -6.31 -13.06
C PRO A 134 1.85 -7.59 -12.27
N ALA A 135 1.00 -8.46 -12.82
CA ALA A 135 0.70 -9.76 -12.20
C ALA A 135 1.90 -10.75 -12.25
N GLY A 136 2.98 -10.39 -12.93
CA GLY A 136 4.13 -11.26 -13.15
C GLY A 136 3.98 -12.17 -14.38
N PRO A 137 4.70 -13.30 -14.42
CA PRO A 137 5.73 -13.67 -13.44
C PRO A 137 6.90 -12.66 -13.47
N TRP A 138 7.36 -12.27 -12.29
CA TRP A 138 8.52 -11.42 -12.08
C TRP A 138 9.79 -12.25 -12.07
N ALA A 139 10.88 -11.71 -12.60
CA ALA A 139 12.20 -12.34 -12.57
C ALA A 139 13.28 -11.29 -12.32
N ASP A 140 14.38 -11.71 -11.70
CA ASP A 140 15.58 -10.88 -11.60
C ASP A 140 16.00 -10.36 -12.97
N ALA A 141 16.34 -9.07 -13.04
CA ALA A 141 16.70 -8.39 -14.28
C ALA A 141 18.18 -7.96 -14.31
N ASN A 142 18.94 -8.18 -13.24
CA ASN A 142 20.32 -7.72 -13.13
C ASN A 142 21.37 -8.83 -12.91
N GLY A 143 20.99 -10.09 -13.07
CA GLY A 143 21.93 -11.22 -13.00
C GLY A 143 22.36 -11.58 -11.58
N GLY A 144 21.44 -11.51 -10.61
CA GLY A 144 21.66 -11.94 -9.24
C GLY A 144 22.53 -11.00 -8.40
N LYS A 145 22.59 -9.71 -8.75
CA LYS A 145 23.33 -8.68 -8.02
C LYS A 145 22.49 -7.41 -7.85
N PRO A 146 22.75 -6.62 -6.79
CA PRO A 146 22.08 -5.33 -6.63
C PRO A 146 22.42 -4.39 -7.80
N LEU A 147 21.43 -3.61 -8.23
CA LEU A 147 21.61 -2.51 -9.18
C LEU A 147 22.37 -1.34 -8.52
N ILE A 148 22.04 -1.05 -7.27
CA ILE A 148 22.76 -0.09 -6.43
C ILE A 148 23.26 -0.85 -5.20
N ALA A 149 24.58 -0.95 -5.08
CA ALA A 149 25.23 -1.62 -3.97
C ALA A 149 25.29 -0.71 -2.73
N ARG A 150 25.42 -1.34 -1.56
CA ARG A 150 25.52 -0.66 -0.27
C ARG A 150 26.66 0.34 -0.17
N ASP A 151 27.77 0.07 -0.84
CA ASP A 151 28.98 0.89 -0.83
C ASP A 151 28.94 2.05 -1.83
N PHE A 152 27.84 2.25 -2.57
CA PHE A 152 27.68 3.41 -3.46
C PHE A 152 27.89 4.74 -2.72
N ALA A 153 27.27 4.89 -1.55
CA ALA A 153 27.47 6.04 -0.67
C ALA A 153 27.28 5.60 0.80
N PRO A 154 28.31 5.01 1.44
CA PRO A 154 28.17 4.28 2.70
C PRO A 154 27.79 5.14 3.91
N GLN A 155 27.82 6.48 3.77
CA GLN A 155 27.35 7.42 4.78
C GLN A 155 25.82 7.56 4.80
N TYR A 156 25.13 7.03 3.78
CA TYR A 156 23.69 7.13 3.59
C TYR A 156 23.08 5.75 3.32
N HIS A 157 21.76 5.64 3.40
CA HIS A 157 21.06 4.38 3.23
C HIS A 157 20.59 4.22 1.78
N MET A 158 20.98 3.14 1.09
CA MET A 158 20.65 2.93 -0.34
C MET A 158 19.35 2.15 -0.49
N ILE A 159 18.24 2.85 -0.25
CA ILE A 159 16.88 2.28 -0.27
C ILE A 159 15.91 3.18 -1.04
N ASP A 160 14.66 2.76 -1.08
CA ASP A 160 13.50 3.48 -1.58
C ASP A 160 13.72 3.99 -3.01
N ALA A 161 14.16 3.07 -3.89
CA ALA A 161 14.34 3.42 -5.28
C ALA A 161 12.99 3.66 -5.95
N GLU A 162 12.87 4.75 -6.70
CA GLU A 162 11.67 5.09 -7.48
C GLU A 162 12.04 5.44 -8.92
N ALA A 163 11.34 4.80 -9.85
CA ALA A 163 11.58 4.98 -11.28
C ALA A 163 10.52 5.88 -11.93
N PHE A 164 10.98 6.92 -12.61
CA PHE A 164 10.15 7.85 -13.37
C PHE A 164 10.47 7.73 -14.85
N VAL A 165 9.44 7.65 -15.69
CA VAL A 165 9.61 7.74 -17.14
C VAL A 165 8.95 9.02 -17.64
N ASP A 166 9.75 9.87 -18.27
CA ASP A 166 9.31 11.16 -18.79
C ASP A 166 8.56 11.00 -20.13
N ASP A 167 7.90 12.06 -20.58
CA ASP A 167 7.09 12.10 -21.81
C ASP A 167 7.88 11.76 -23.08
N ASP A 168 9.20 11.99 -23.07
CA ASP A 168 10.12 11.67 -24.16
C ASP A 168 10.59 10.19 -24.13
N GLY A 169 10.15 9.41 -23.15
CA GLY A 169 10.54 8.03 -22.94
C GLY A 169 11.86 7.86 -22.16
N GLN A 170 12.53 8.94 -21.76
CA GLN A 170 13.71 8.84 -20.91
C GLN A 170 13.31 8.41 -19.49
N ALA A 171 13.91 7.33 -19.02
CA ALA A 171 13.73 6.86 -17.65
C ALA A 171 14.80 7.43 -16.71
N TYR A 172 14.40 7.70 -15.47
CA TYR A 172 15.23 8.17 -14.37
C TYR A 172 14.97 7.29 -13.15
N LEU A 173 16.02 6.97 -12.40
CA LEU A 173 15.92 6.26 -11.13
C LEU A 173 16.36 7.20 -10.02
N TYR A 174 15.52 7.39 -9.01
CA TYR A 174 15.81 8.11 -7.78
C TYR A 174 16.00 7.10 -6.64
N TRP A 175 16.87 7.37 -5.68
CA TRP A 175 17.01 6.54 -4.47
C TRP A 175 17.75 7.30 -3.38
N GLY A 176 17.79 6.69 -2.19
CA GLY A 176 18.62 7.13 -1.08
C GLY A 176 17.78 7.55 0.11
N SER A 177 18.36 7.36 1.29
CA SER A 177 17.75 7.71 2.57
C SER A 177 18.81 8.14 3.58
N GLY A 178 18.35 8.75 4.66
CA GLY A 178 19.13 9.03 5.85
C GLY A 178 19.48 7.78 6.66
N LEU A 179 20.28 7.97 7.71
CA LEU A 179 20.57 6.93 8.71
C LEU A 179 20.21 7.46 10.10
N ASN A 180 19.72 6.58 10.98
CA ASN A 180 19.39 6.93 12.36
C ASN A 180 18.44 8.13 12.49
N TRP A 181 17.49 8.28 11.57
CA TRP A 181 16.53 9.41 11.52
C TRP A 181 17.19 10.78 11.32
N VAL A 182 18.43 10.81 10.84
CA VAL A 182 19.09 12.02 10.35
C VAL A 182 18.87 12.10 8.85
N ASN A 183 18.49 13.28 8.36
CA ASN A 183 18.25 13.52 6.93
C ASN A 183 19.41 13.04 6.05
N GLY A 184 19.04 12.50 4.90
CA GLY A 184 19.94 11.82 3.97
C GLY A 184 20.04 12.53 2.65
N HIS A 185 20.39 11.75 1.63
CA HIS A 185 20.62 12.24 0.28
C HIS A 185 19.73 11.54 -0.74
N CYS A 186 19.25 12.32 -1.71
CA CYS A 186 18.50 11.84 -2.86
C CYS A 186 19.42 11.83 -4.08
N PHE A 187 19.70 10.65 -4.61
CA PHE A 187 20.47 10.48 -5.83
C PHE A 187 19.52 10.23 -7.00
N VAL A 188 19.90 10.69 -8.19
CA VAL A 188 19.19 10.40 -9.45
C VAL A 188 20.16 10.01 -10.55
N VAL A 189 19.77 9.09 -11.41
CA VAL A 189 20.49 8.76 -12.64
C VAL A 189 19.53 8.53 -13.79
N LYS A 190 19.96 8.83 -15.01
CA LYS A 190 19.25 8.35 -16.21
C LYS A 190 19.45 6.85 -16.37
N LEU A 191 18.42 6.16 -16.81
CA LEU A 191 18.50 4.75 -17.19
C LEU A 191 18.58 4.60 -18.71
N LYS A 192 19.32 3.58 -19.16
CA LYS A 192 19.22 3.09 -20.54
C LYS A 192 17.86 2.43 -20.77
N PRO A 193 17.45 2.20 -22.04
CA PRO A 193 16.15 1.58 -22.35
C PRO A 193 15.92 0.17 -21.79
N ASP A 194 16.97 -0.51 -21.32
CA ASP A 194 16.88 -1.80 -20.64
C ASP A 194 16.50 -1.69 -19.15
N MET A 195 16.45 -0.47 -18.61
CA MET A 195 16.08 -0.10 -17.24
C MET A 195 16.99 -0.69 -16.14
N VAL A 196 18.12 -1.30 -16.52
CA VAL A 196 19.07 -1.95 -15.59
C VAL A 196 20.50 -1.46 -15.76
N HIS A 197 20.76 -0.61 -16.74
CA HIS A 197 22.03 0.11 -16.88
C HIS A 197 21.84 1.61 -16.76
N PHE A 198 22.80 2.27 -16.12
CA PHE A 198 22.84 3.72 -16.02
C PHE A 198 23.31 4.35 -17.33
N ASP A 199 22.74 5.51 -17.66
CA ASP A 199 23.14 6.37 -18.76
C ASP A 199 23.82 7.63 -18.21
N GLY A 200 25.09 7.47 -17.84
CA GLY A 200 25.89 8.50 -17.17
C GLY A 200 26.08 8.24 -15.68
N ALA A 201 26.61 9.24 -14.97
CA ALA A 201 26.88 9.16 -13.55
C ALA A 201 25.67 9.59 -12.71
N PRO A 202 25.41 8.93 -11.57
CA PRO A 202 24.46 9.41 -10.57
C PRO A 202 24.77 10.84 -10.12
N LYS A 203 23.73 11.61 -9.85
CA LYS A 203 23.79 12.99 -9.38
C LYS A 203 23.05 13.13 -8.07
N ASP A 204 23.65 13.84 -7.12
CA ASP A 204 22.96 14.28 -5.92
C ASP A 204 22.00 15.44 -6.24
N VAL A 205 20.73 15.26 -5.91
CA VAL A 205 19.64 16.23 -6.12
C VAL A 205 18.86 16.50 -4.84
N THR A 206 19.49 16.26 -3.69
CA THR A 206 18.89 16.32 -2.35
C THR A 206 18.16 17.65 -2.09
N PRO A 207 16.83 17.63 -1.93
CA PRO A 207 16.08 18.81 -1.50
C PRO A 207 16.23 19.03 0.02
N ALA A 208 15.83 20.21 0.50
CA ALA A 208 15.83 20.49 1.93
C ALA A 208 14.94 19.49 2.68
N ASN A 209 15.37 19.08 3.88
CA ASN A 209 14.64 18.16 4.75
C ASN A 209 14.40 16.74 4.19
N TYR A 210 15.23 16.29 3.24
CA TYR A 210 15.07 14.96 2.65
C TYR A 210 15.46 13.85 3.63
N PHE A 211 14.52 12.96 3.95
CA PHE A 211 14.83 11.71 4.64
C PHE A 211 14.83 10.52 3.67
N GLU A 212 13.72 10.19 3.00
CA GLU A 212 13.61 9.00 2.10
C GLU A 212 12.38 9.05 1.18
N GLY A 213 12.05 7.94 0.50
CA GLY A 213 10.81 7.76 -0.26
C GLY A 213 10.60 8.76 -1.39
N PRO A 214 11.57 8.96 -2.31
CA PRO A 214 11.41 9.89 -3.42
C PRO A 214 10.28 9.44 -4.35
N PHE A 215 9.46 10.38 -4.83
CA PHE A 215 8.48 10.13 -5.87
C PHE A 215 8.36 11.32 -6.81
N MET A 216 8.58 11.09 -8.12
CA MET A 216 8.60 12.15 -9.12
C MET A 216 7.26 12.29 -9.83
N VAL A 217 6.75 13.52 -9.88
CA VAL A 217 5.58 13.88 -10.69
C VAL A 217 5.97 14.97 -11.67
N LYS A 218 5.58 14.84 -12.94
CA LYS A 218 5.67 15.92 -13.91
C LYS A 218 4.30 16.55 -14.12
N GLU A 219 4.21 17.85 -13.96
CA GLU A 219 2.94 18.57 -14.11
C GLU A 219 3.18 19.97 -14.70
N LYS A 220 2.49 20.28 -15.80
CA LYS A 220 2.58 21.58 -16.50
C LYS A 220 4.03 22.04 -16.74
N GLY A 221 4.88 21.12 -17.19
CA GLY A 221 6.30 21.38 -17.49
C GLY A 221 7.21 21.56 -16.27
N ARG A 222 6.72 21.27 -15.06
CA ARG A 222 7.51 21.25 -13.82
C ARG A 222 7.72 19.83 -13.34
N TYR A 223 8.82 19.62 -12.63
CA TYR A 223 9.16 18.36 -11.98
C TYR A 223 9.01 18.53 -10.47
N LEU A 224 8.08 17.81 -9.88
CA LEU A 224 7.74 17.85 -8.47
C LEU A 224 8.30 16.58 -7.82
N LEU A 225 9.48 16.71 -7.21
CA LEU A 225 10.07 15.63 -6.42
C LEU A 225 9.44 15.68 -5.03
N THR A 226 8.60 14.70 -4.74
CA THR A 226 8.00 14.47 -3.41
C THR A 226 8.85 13.48 -2.62
N TYR A 227 8.88 13.57 -1.30
CA TYR A 227 9.73 12.76 -0.43
C TYR A 227 9.26 12.80 1.02
N SER A 228 9.67 11.84 1.83
CA SER A 228 9.39 11.79 3.26
C SER A 228 10.43 12.56 4.08
N ASP A 229 9.98 13.14 5.20
CA ASP A 229 10.77 13.76 6.26
C ASP A 229 10.27 13.27 7.63
N GLY A 230 11.16 13.24 8.63
CA GLY A 230 10.84 12.87 10.01
C GLY A 230 11.01 11.39 10.33
N ASN A 231 10.29 10.91 11.35
CA ASN A 231 10.45 9.56 11.87
C ASN A 231 9.11 8.81 11.92
N THR A 232 9.01 7.72 11.15
CA THR A 232 7.79 6.89 11.06
C THR A 232 7.40 6.26 12.40
N THR A 233 8.33 6.00 13.30
CA THR A 233 8.04 5.44 14.65
C THR A 233 7.54 6.47 15.65
N LYS A 234 7.49 7.74 15.24
CA LYS A 234 6.93 8.87 16.00
C LYS A 234 5.72 9.43 15.28
N ASP A 235 5.28 10.62 15.63
CA ASP A 235 4.24 11.40 14.97
C ASP A 235 4.80 12.46 14.01
N THR A 236 6.09 12.40 13.70
CA THR A 236 6.80 13.44 12.94
C THR A 236 6.96 13.12 11.46
N TYR A 237 6.63 11.91 11.01
CA TYR A 237 6.77 11.52 9.60
C TYR A 237 5.75 12.26 8.72
N LYS A 238 6.19 12.79 7.59
CA LYS A 238 5.39 13.65 6.70
C LYS A 238 5.91 13.59 5.28
N VAL A 239 5.05 13.89 4.32
CA VAL A 239 5.43 14.08 2.91
C VAL A 239 5.70 15.56 2.64
N ARG A 240 6.86 15.84 2.05
CA ARG A 240 7.29 17.13 1.51
C ARG A 240 7.41 17.06 0.00
N TYR A 241 7.60 18.21 -0.64
CA TYR A 241 7.95 18.23 -2.04
C TYR A 241 8.73 19.47 -2.45
N ALA A 242 9.55 19.30 -3.48
CA ALA A 242 10.37 20.33 -4.08
C ALA A 242 10.14 20.37 -5.60
N VAL A 243 10.30 21.56 -6.17
CA VAL A 243 10.00 21.85 -7.57
C VAL A 243 11.30 22.13 -8.32
N GLY A 244 11.44 21.52 -9.48
CA GLY A 244 12.58 21.68 -10.39
C GLY A 244 12.13 21.92 -11.84
N LYS A 245 13.08 22.39 -12.66
CA LYS A 245 12.88 22.60 -14.11
C LYS A 245 13.28 21.40 -14.96
N SER A 246 13.94 20.40 -14.36
CA SER A 246 14.33 19.15 -15.01
C SER A 246 14.16 17.97 -14.05
N PRO A 247 14.10 16.73 -14.55
CA PRO A 247 14.09 15.53 -13.69
C PRO A 247 15.32 15.45 -12.77
N MET A 248 16.43 16.08 -13.15
CA MET A 248 17.68 16.06 -12.38
C MET A 248 17.93 17.39 -11.64
N GLY A 249 16.86 18.13 -11.35
CA GLY A 249 16.89 19.36 -10.57
C GLY A 249 17.53 20.56 -11.30
N PRO A 250 18.08 21.54 -10.55
CA PRO A 250 18.03 21.63 -9.09
C PRO A 250 16.56 21.73 -8.60
N PHE A 251 16.33 21.28 -7.36
CA PHE A 251 15.02 21.30 -6.72
C PHE A 251 14.99 22.36 -5.61
N THR A 252 13.88 23.08 -5.50
CA THR A 252 13.61 24.04 -4.42
C THR A 252 12.34 23.63 -3.69
N GLU A 253 12.39 23.49 -2.37
CA GLU A 253 11.23 23.09 -1.57
C GLU A 253 10.06 24.05 -1.80
N ALA A 254 8.87 23.50 -2.00
CA ALA A 254 7.68 24.30 -2.29
C ALA A 254 7.24 25.07 -1.05
N ALA A 255 6.76 26.31 -1.25
CA ALA A 255 6.36 27.20 -0.16
C ALA A 255 5.24 26.66 0.76
N ASN A 256 4.43 25.72 0.27
CA ASN A 256 3.36 25.08 1.03
C ASN A 256 3.68 23.63 1.45
N SER A 257 4.96 23.26 1.46
CA SER A 257 5.45 22.04 2.11
C SER A 257 5.38 22.19 3.65
N PRO A 258 5.01 21.15 4.43
CA PRO A 258 4.72 19.78 4.00
C PRO A 258 3.38 19.62 3.27
N LEU A 259 3.37 18.69 2.32
CA LEU A 259 2.21 18.30 1.53
C LEU A 259 1.18 17.51 2.35
N LEU A 260 1.66 16.60 3.20
CA LEU A 260 0.85 15.69 4.02
C LEU A 260 1.58 15.44 5.34
N GLU A 261 0.89 15.56 6.47
CA GLU A 261 1.48 15.41 7.80
C GLU A 261 0.46 14.88 8.82
N THR A 262 0.94 14.56 10.03
CA THR A 262 0.10 14.16 11.16
C THR A 262 -1.05 15.15 11.40
N ASP A 263 -2.26 14.59 11.54
CA ASP A 263 -3.46 15.31 11.95
C ASP A 263 -3.96 14.68 13.26
N ALA A 264 -3.49 15.22 14.38
CA ALA A 264 -3.80 14.71 15.71
C ALA A 264 -5.30 14.78 16.03
N ALA A 265 -6.00 15.80 15.54
CA ALA A 265 -7.44 15.95 15.75
C ALA A 265 -8.24 14.84 15.05
N ARG A 266 -7.73 14.31 13.94
CA ARG A 266 -8.30 13.17 13.22
C ARG A 266 -7.68 11.84 13.61
N GLN A 267 -6.68 11.80 14.49
CA GLN A 267 -5.92 10.58 14.83
C GLN A 267 -5.24 9.94 13.60
N ILE A 268 -4.78 10.77 12.66
CA ILE A 268 -3.98 10.30 11.52
C ILE A 268 -2.53 10.62 11.84
N ILE A 269 -1.72 9.58 12.03
CA ILE A 269 -0.39 9.71 12.61
C ILE A 269 0.66 9.24 11.60
N SER A 270 1.68 10.07 11.40
CA SER A 270 2.84 9.81 10.54
C SER A 270 2.50 9.32 9.13
N PRO A 271 1.64 10.04 8.38
CA PRO A 271 1.46 9.75 6.97
C PRO A 271 2.73 10.12 6.18
N GLY A 272 3.37 9.14 5.56
CA GLY A 272 4.60 9.36 4.78
C GLY A 272 4.64 8.46 3.55
N HIS A 273 5.75 7.73 3.33
CA HIS A 273 6.06 6.98 2.09
C HIS A 273 4.83 6.69 1.23
N HIS A 274 4.85 7.23 0.03
CA HIS A 274 3.68 7.43 -0.80
C HIS A 274 3.95 7.18 -2.28
N ALA A 275 2.86 7.01 -3.02
CA ALA A 275 2.81 7.09 -4.47
C ALA A 275 1.71 8.07 -4.89
N ILE A 276 1.89 8.74 -6.02
CA ILE A 276 0.87 9.64 -6.60
C ILE A 276 0.38 9.05 -7.92
N PHE A 277 -0.94 9.00 -8.09
CA PHE A 277 -1.55 8.49 -9.31
C PHE A 277 -2.74 9.34 -9.75
N ALA A 278 -3.10 9.21 -11.03
CA ALA A 278 -4.28 9.83 -11.60
C ALA A 278 -5.27 8.77 -12.10
N ASP A 279 -6.56 9.04 -11.93
CA ASP A 279 -7.64 8.28 -12.58
C ASP A 279 -8.80 9.20 -12.94
N LYS A 280 -9.36 9.02 -14.14
CA LYS A 280 -10.54 9.79 -14.62
C LYS A 280 -10.39 11.30 -14.42
N GLY A 281 -9.19 11.82 -14.67
CA GLY A 281 -8.88 13.24 -14.53
C GLY A 281 -8.84 13.77 -13.09
N LYS A 282 -8.69 12.89 -12.10
CA LYS A 282 -8.48 13.25 -10.69
C LYS A 282 -7.19 12.64 -10.18
N SER A 283 -6.57 13.34 -9.24
CA SER A 283 -5.29 12.98 -8.67
C SER A 283 -5.46 12.48 -7.24
N TYR A 284 -4.63 11.54 -6.85
CA TYR A 284 -4.68 10.88 -5.55
C TYR A 284 -3.27 10.66 -5.03
N ILE A 285 -3.14 10.71 -3.70
CA ILE A 285 -1.95 10.26 -2.99
C ILE A 285 -2.31 8.98 -2.26
N LEU A 286 -1.58 7.90 -2.55
CA LEU A 286 -1.58 6.64 -1.81
C LEU A 286 -0.41 6.67 -0.84
N TYR A 287 -0.62 6.39 0.44
CA TYR A 287 0.42 6.53 1.45
C TYR A 287 0.20 5.54 2.58
N HIS A 288 1.24 5.26 3.38
CA HIS A 288 1.03 4.56 4.65
C HIS A 288 0.86 5.56 5.81
N ARG A 289 0.10 5.16 6.83
CA ARG A 289 0.04 5.83 8.13
C ARG A 289 0.13 4.79 9.25
N GLN A 290 0.35 5.22 10.50
CA GLN A 290 0.33 4.31 11.63
C GLN A 290 -1.06 3.68 11.84
N ALA A 291 -1.09 2.37 12.14
CA ALA A 291 -2.29 1.70 12.60
C ALA A 291 -2.72 2.24 13.96
N LEU A 292 -4.02 2.15 14.26
CA LEU A 292 -4.57 2.53 15.56
C LEU A 292 -4.96 1.29 16.38
N PRO A 293 -4.80 1.34 17.72
CA PRO A 293 -4.13 2.39 18.48
C PRO A 293 -2.60 2.41 18.23
N PHE A 294 -2.03 3.61 18.14
CA PHE A 294 -0.60 3.80 17.91
C PHE A 294 0.17 3.94 19.24
N VAL A 295 1.30 3.25 19.35
CA VAL A 295 2.23 3.38 20.48
C VAL A 295 3.48 4.11 20.01
N MET A 296 3.61 5.38 20.43
CA MET A 296 4.74 6.24 20.08
C MET A 296 6.07 5.62 20.50
N GLY A 297 7.02 5.50 19.56
CA GLY A 297 8.35 4.96 19.82
C GLY A 297 8.39 3.44 20.07
N GLY A 298 7.28 2.73 19.84
CA GLY A 298 7.24 1.28 19.97
C GLY A 298 8.14 0.57 18.95
N GLU A 299 8.75 -0.54 19.35
CA GLU A 299 9.60 -1.36 18.46
C GLU A 299 8.79 -2.06 17.36
N ARG A 300 7.50 -2.32 17.61
CA ARG A 300 6.58 -2.91 16.65
C ARG A 300 5.78 -1.83 15.95
N VAL A 301 6.13 -1.58 14.69
CA VAL A 301 5.44 -0.61 13.83
C VAL A 301 4.52 -1.35 12.87
N LEU A 302 3.22 -1.10 12.97
CA LEU A 302 2.22 -1.61 12.05
C LEU A 302 1.62 -0.41 11.32
N ARG A 303 1.84 -0.34 10.02
CA ARG A 303 1.30 0.73 9.17
C ARG A 303 0.15 0.21 8.31
N GLN A 304 -0.69 1.11 7.85
CA GLN A 304 -1.82 0.79 6.99
C GLN A 304 -1.85 1.74 5.79
N VAL A 305 -2.09 1.18 4.62
CA VAL A 305 -2.18 1.92 3.35
C VAL A 305 -3.51 2.64 3.26
N SER A 306 -3.45 3.95 3.06
CA SER A 306 -4.57 4.88 2.94
C SER A 306 -4.44 5.69 1.65
N VAL A 307 -5.53 6.29 1.20
CA VAL A 307 -5.54 7.11 -0.01
C VAL A 307 -6.41 8.34 0.20
N ASP A 308 -5.97 9.49 -0.31
CA ASP A 308 -6.75 10.72 -0.27
C ASP A 308 -6.63 11.49 -1.60
N PRO A 309 -7.65 12.32 -1.94
CA PRO A 309 -7.55 13.20 -3.10
C PRO A 309 -6.39 14.20 -2.96
N LEU A 310 -5.64 14.35 -4.04
CA LEU A 310 -4.60 15.37 -4.23
C LEU A 310 -5.14 16.42 -5.19
N THR A 311 -5.00 17.71 -4.89
CA THR A 311 -5.39 18.78 -5.82
C THR A 311 -4.14 19.40 -6.44
N VAL A 312 -4.12 19.50 -7.76
CA VAL A 312 -3.12 20.28 -8.50
C VAL A 312 -3.66 21.69 -8.73
N ARG A 313 -2.90 22.68 -8.32
CA ARG A 313 -3.21 24.10 -8.52
C ARG A 313 -3.10 24.49 -10.01
N ALA A 314 -3.66 25.66 -10.32
CA ALA A 314 -3.55 26.25 -11.66
C ALA A 314 -2.09 26.39 -12.11
N ASP A 315 -1.18 26.70 -11.19
CA ASP A 315 0.25 26.83 -11.43
C ASP A 315 1.01 25.48 -11.44
N GLY A 316 0.35 24.32 -11.33
CA GLY A 316 1.00 23.01 -11.36
C GLY A 316 1.64 22.56 -10.05
N THR A 317 1.54 23.35 -8.98
CA THR A 317 1.91 22.92 -7.62
C THR A 317 0.77 22.14 -6.95
N PHE A 318 1.02 21.52 -5.79
CA PHE A 318 -0.01 20.76 -5.07
C PHE A 318 -0.66 21.56 -3.95
N GLU A 319 -1.97 21.48 -3.78
CA GLU A 319 -2.60 21.87 -2.52
C GLU A 319 -2.21 20.92 -1.38
N LYS A 320 -2.22 21.43 -0.15
CA LYS A 320 -1.98 20.61 1.03
C LYS A 320 -3.04 19.52 1.10
N VAL A 321 -2.61 18.28 1.27
CA VAL A 321 -3.49 17.13 1.41
C VAL A 321 -4.08 17.17 2.81
N ARG A 322 -5.40 17.07 2.88
CA ARG A 322 -6.11 16.80 4.13
C ARG A 322 -6.38 15.30 4.22
N PRO A 323 -5.65 14.54 5.05
CA PRO A 323 -5.87 13.11 5.17
C PRO A 323 -7.22 12.82 5.84
N SER A 324 -7.81 11.66 5.56
CA SER A 324 -9.13 11.30 6.08
C SER A 324 -9.30 9.80 6.40
N HIS A 325 -10.34 9.49 7.17
CA HIS A 325 -10.80 8.12 7.39
C HIS A 325 -11.86 7.67 6.37
N ASP A 326 -12.48 8.60 5.65
CA ASP A 326 -13.49 8.27 4.65
C ASP A 326 -13.31 9.12 3.38
N PRO A 327 -12.29 8.79 2.55
CA PRO A 327 -12.02 9.54 1.34
C PRO A 327 -13.08 9.26 0.28
N VAL A 328 -13.53 10.32 -0.39
CA VAL A 328 -14.36 10.20 -1.59
C VAL A 328 -13.44 10.02 -2.81
N ILE A 329 -13.41 8.80 -3.34
CA ILE A 329 -12.58 8.42 -4.47
C ILE A 329 -13.47 7.94 -5.62
N PRO A 330 -13.91 8.83 -6.53
CA PRO A 330 -14.78 8.46 -7.65
C PRO A 330 -14.16 7.45 -8.63
N ALA A 331 -12.84 7.29 -8.59
CA ALA A 331 -12.14 6.23 -9.32
C ALA A 331 -12.56 4.83 -8.84
N PHE A 332 -12.90 4.70 -7.55
CA PHE A 332 -13.19 3.44 -6.89
C PHE A 332 -14.70 3.25 -6.70
N ALA A 333 -15.14 2.01 -6.49
CA ALA A 333 -16.51 1.73 -6.09
C ALA A 333 -16.86 2.50 -4.80
N ALA A 334 -18.13 2.90 -4.66
CA ALA A 334 -18.57 3.64 -3.47
C ALA A 334 -18.63 2.74 -2.22
N LYS A 335 -18.80 1.43 -2.40
CA LYS A 335 -18.91 0.43 -1.35
C LYS A 335 -18.22 -0.86 -1.80
N ARG A 336 -17.74 -1.65 -0.84
CA ARG A 336 -17.23 -3.01 -1.07
C ARG A 336 -18.37 -3.95 -1.48
N ASP A 337 -18.04 -5.07 -2.11
CA ASP A 337 -18.95 -6.19 -2.27
C ASP A 337 -19.33 -6.74 -0.88
N ARG A 338 -20.63 -6.73 -0.56
CA ARG A 338 -21.14 -7.10 0.76
C ARG A 338 -22.09 -8.29 0.65
N GLY A 339 -21.93 -9.23 1.56
CA GLY A 339 -22.87 -10.32 1.78
C GLY A 339 -24.06 -9.90 2.65
N LEU A 340 -24.71 -10.90 3.25
CA LEU A 340 -25.74 -10.73 4.26
C LEU A 340 -25.26 -9.82 5.40
N ARG A 341 -26.15 -8.94 5.87
CA ARG A 341 -25.91 -8.16 7.09
C ARG A 341 -25.98 -9.07 8.30
N TRP A 342 -25.07 -8.84 9.24
CA TRP A 342 -25.06 -9.54 10.52
C TRP A 342 -24.58 -8.61 11.63
N THR A 343 -24.89 -8.97 12.88
CA THR A 343 -24.47 -8.21 14.07
C THR A 343 -23.67 -9.10 15.00
N GLY A 344 -22.58 -8.56 15.55
CA GLY A 344 -21.82 -9.17 16.64
C GLY A 344 -22.07 -8.47 17.98
N LYS A 345 -21.71 -9.11 19.09
CA LYS A 345 -21.70 -8.49 20.42
C LYS A 345 -20.29 -8.00 20.77
N GLY A 346 -20.19 -6.83 21.41
CA GLY A 346 -18.90 -6.31 21.86
C GLY A 346 -17.89 -6.22 20.71
N VAL A 347 -16.70 -6.79 20.91
CA VAL A 347 -15.62 -6.79 19.92
C VAL A 347 -15.94 -7.55 18.61
N ASP A 348 -16.91 -8.46 18.61
CA ASP A 348 -17.30 -9.22 17.40
C ASP A 348 -17.87 -8.30 16.31
N ALA A 349 -18.51 -7.19 16.72
CA ALA A 349 -19.06 -6.22 15.79
C ALA A 349 -18.00 -5.53 14.93
N LEU A 350 -16.73 -5.50 15.38
CA LEU A 350 -15.61 -4.92 14.64
C LEU A 350 -15.23 -5.75 13.40
N ALA A 351 -15.67 -7.01 13.30
CA ALA A 351 -15.48 -7.82 12.10
C ALA A 351 -16.64 -7.70 11.09
N ALA A 352 -17.60 -6.79 11.34
CA ALA A 352 -18.79 -6.58 10.50
C ALA A 352 -18.99 -5.10 10.12
N ASP A 353 -18.06 -4.23 10.50
CA ASP A 353 -18.25 -2.79 10.47
C ASP A 353 -17.84 -2.15 9.14
N ASP A 354 -17.24 -2.91 8.22
CA ASP A 354 -16.69 -2.50 6.94
C ASP A 354 -15.57 -1.44 7.08
N ASN A 355 -14.75 -1.55 8.13
CA ASN A 355 -13.66 -0.63 8.42
C ASN A 355 -12.34 -1.39 8.70
N TYR A 356 -11.34 -1.21 7.83
CA TYR A 356 -10.04 -1.88 8.01
C TYR A 356 -9.15 -1.23 9.08
N ALA A 357 -9.59 -0.15 9.72
CA ALA A 357 -8.90 0.46 10.86
C ALA A 357 -9.15 -0.32 12.16
N THR A 358 -10.27 -1.04 12.23
CA THR A 358 -10.72 -1.83 13.37
C THR A 358 -10.50 -3.32 13.09
N ALA A 359 -10.39 -4.10 14.17
CA ALA A 359 -10.25 -5.54 14.08
C ALA A 359 -10.89 -6.21 15.28
N TRP A 360 -11.63 -7.28 15.05
CA TRP A 360 -11.92 -8.23 16.12
C TRP A 360 -10.62 -8.90 16.58
N ARG A 361 -10.48 -9.04 17.90
CA ARG A 361 -9.43 -9.80 18.57
C ARG A 361 -10.05 -10.50 19.79
N PRO A 362 -9.61 -11.71 20.16
CA PRO A 362 -10.05 -12.35 21.38
C PRO A 362 -9.72 -11.47 22.58
N GLU A 363 -10.67 -11.30 23.49
CA GLU A 363 -10.40 -10.69 24.78
C GLU A 363 -9.45 -11.60 25.59
N ALA A 364 -8.61 -10.98 26.44
CA ALA A 364 -7.63 -11.71 27.22
C ALA A 364 -8.29 -12.82 28.06
N GLY A 365 -7.82 -14.06 27.92
CA GLY A 365 -8.35 -15.22 28.62
C GLY A 365 -9.67 -15.80 28.05
N GLN A 366 -10.21 -15.22 26.97
CA GLN A 366 -11.37 -15.79 26.27
C GLN A 366 -10.96 -16.71 25.12
N ALA A 367 -11.85 -17.64 24.78
CA ALA A 367 -11.68 -18.46 23.60
C ALA A 367 -11.71 -17.56 22.34
N PRO A 368 -10.91 -17.86 21.30
CA PRO A 368 -10.83 -17.03 20.11
C PRO A 368 -11.99 -17.32 19.15
N VAL A 369 -13.19 -17.05 19.64
CA VAL A 369 -14.45 -17.31 18.96
C VAL A 369 -15.21 -16.00 18.81
N LEU A 370 -15.59 -15.66 17.58
CA LEU A 370 -16.53 -14.57 17.29
C LEU A 370 -17.85 -15.12 16.79
N THR A 371 -18.96 -14.46 17.13
CA THR A 371 -20.32 -14.90 16.78
C THR A 371 -21.07 -13.84 15.98
N ALA A 372 -21.67 -14.28 14.87
CA ALA A 372 -22.53 -13.50 14.01
C ALA A 372 -24.00 -13.90 14.18
N ASP A 373 -24.91 -12.94 14.39
CA ASP A 373 -26.37 -13.11 14.25
C ASP A 373 -26.84 -12.46 12.94
N LEU A 374 -27.41 -13.26 12.04
CA LEU A 374 -27.98 -12.82 10.77
C LEU A 374 -29.38 -12.19 10.91
N GLY A 375 -29.90 -12.10 12.15
CA GLY A 375 -31.21 -11.56 12.51
C GLY A 375 -32.37 -12.53 12.25
N GLY A 376 -32.11 -13.67 11.61
CA GLY A 376 -33.09 -14.70 11.28
C GLY A 376 -32.44 -15.82 10.48
N LEU A 377 -33.19 -16.90 10.22
CA LEU A 377 -32.70 -17.97 9.35
C LEU A 377 -32.46 -17.43 7.93
N ARG A 378 -31.28 -17.68 7.38
CA ARG A 378 -30.86 -17.28 6.02
C ARG A 378 -30.23 -18.45 5.30
N ASP A 379 -30.35 -18.46 3.98
CA ASP A 379 -29.52 -19.27 3.10
C ASP A 379 -28.13 -18.64 3.01
N ILE A 380 -27.11 -19.46 3.18
CA ILE A 380 -25.70 -19.09 3.22
C ILE A 380 -24.97 -20.01 2.24
N ARG A 381 -23.98 -19.46 1.54
CA ARG A 381 -23.16 -20.17 0.57
C ARG A 381 -21.69 -20.20 1.00
N GLU A 382 -21.18 -19.09 1.52
CA GLU A 382 -19.76 -18.97 1.89
C GLU A 382 -19.51 -17.88 2.91
N SER A 383 -18.35 -17.98 3.56
CA SER A 383 -17.75 -16.91 4.35
C SER A 383 -16.44 -16.45 3.71
N ARG A 384 -16.23 -15.14 3.70
CA ARG A 384 -14.99 -14.50 3.28
C ARG A 384 -14.38 -13.76 4.45
N VAL A 385 -13.19 -14.17 4.86
CA VAL A 385 -12.49 -13.69 6.05
C VAL A 385 -11.27 -12.87 5.63
N ARG A 386 -11.16 -11.65 6.14
CA ARG A 386 -10.01 -10.75 5.92
C ARG A 386 -9.23 -10.62 7.22
N PRO A 387 -8.16 -11.41 7.41
CA PRO A 387 -7.33 -11.31 8.61
C PRO A 387 -6.52 -10.00 8.59
N ALA A 388 -6.09 -9.55 9.76
CA ALA A 388 -5.18 -8.39 9.85
C ALA A 388 -3.75 -8.72 9.35
N PHE A 389 -3.36 -9.99 9.39
CA PHE A 389 -2.08 -10.50 8.90
C PHE A 389 -2.29 -11.50 7.76
N ALA A 390 -2.26 -11.01 6.52
CA ALA A 390 -2.59 -11.83 5.35
C ALA A 390 -1.60 -12.99 5.10
N ILE A 391 -0.37 -12.93 5.60
CA ILE A 391 0.63 -14.00 5.44
C ILE A 391 0.69 -14.97 6.62
N GLN A 392 0.05 -14.65 7.74
CA GLN A 392 0.09 -15.51 8.92
C GLN A 392 -0.79 -16.75 8.69
N PRO A 393 -0.24 -17.97 8.82
CA PRO A 393 -1.07 -19.17 8.82
C PRO A 393 -2.08 -19.14 9.97
N GLN A 394 -3.31 -19.53 9.69
CA GLN A 394 -4.39 -19.58 10.66
C GLN A 394 -5.31 -20.78 10.40
N ASP A 395 -5.84 -21.31 11.48
CA ASP A 395 -6.88 -22.33 11.44
C ASP A 395 -8.22 -21.65 11.69
N LEU A 396 -9.17 -21.87 10.78
CA LEU A 396 -10.48 -21.27 10.79
C LEU A 396 -11.51 -22.39 10.85
N ARG A 397 -12.38 -22.38 11.86
CA ARG A 397 -13.52 -23.30 11.95
C ARG A 397 -14.80 -22.53 12.08
N ILE A 398 -15.78 -22.81 11.22
CA ILE A 398 -17.11 -22.19 11.27
C ILE A 398 -18.12 -23.22 11.72
N GLU A 399 -18.91 -22.83 12.72
CA GLU A 399 -20.06 -23.58 13.22
C GLU A 399 -21.34 -22.79 12.97
N ALA A 400 -22.42 -23.50 12.68
CA ALA A 400 -23.73 -22.92 12.37
C ALA A 400 -24.79 -23.35 13.37
N SER A 401 -25.73 -22.44 13.65
CA SER A 401 -26.85 -22.69 14.55
C SER A 401 -28.13 -21.99 14.08
N PRO A 402 -29.30 -22.63 14.16
CA PRO A 402 -30.59 -21.97 13.93
C PRO A 402 -31.05 -21.14 15.14
N ASP A 403 -30.59 -21.46 16.36
CA ASP A 403 -31.14 -20.97 17.63
C ASP A 403 -30.11 -20.38 18.60
N GLY A 404 -28.82 -20.50 18.29
CA GLY A 404 -27.70 -20.03 19.11
C GLY A 404 -27.32 -20.99 20.24
N LYS A 405 -27.95 -22.16 20.33
CA LYS A 405 -27.74 -23.16 21.39
C LYS A 405 -27.14 -24.44 20.83
N SER A 406 -27.71 -24.97 19.75
CA SER A 406 -27.22 -26.18 19.09
C SER A 406 -26.33 -25.80 17.92
N TRP A 407 -25.06 -26.20 17.99
CA TRP A 407 -24.03 -25.85 17.01
C TRP A 407 -23.60 -27.10 16.24
N ARG A 408 -23.33 -26.93 14.95
CA ARG A 408 -22.73 -27.96 14.08
C ARG A 408 -21.57 -27.36 13.32
N ASP A 409 -20.48 -28.09 13.16
CA ASP A 409 -19.39 -27.70 12.26
C ASP A 409 -19.89 -27.66 10.81
N VAL A 410 -19.53 -26.61 10.07
CA VAL A 410 -19.92 -26.44 8.66
C VAL A 410 -18.76 -26.14 7.72
N ALA A 411 -17.64 -25.62 8.23
CA ALA A 411 -16.40 -25.48 7.47
C ALA A 411 -15.20 -25.48 8.40
N ALA A 412 -14.06 -25.99 7.91
CA ALA A 412 -12.78 -25.89 8.58
C ALA A 412 -11.65 -25.78 7.55
N GLU A 413 -10.68 -24.92 7.82
CA GLU A 413 -9.45 -24.76 7.06
C GLU A 413 -8.28 -24.68 8.05
N THR A 414 -7.13 -25.26 7.72
CA THR A 414 -5.96 -25.35 8.62
C THR A 414 -4.73 -24.81 7.92
N GLY A 415 -3.93 -23.99 8.60
CA GLY A 415 -2.70 -23.40 8.08
C GLY A 415 -2.92 -22.48 6.87
N VAL A 416 -4.13 -21.95 6.68
CA VAL A 416 -4.46 -21.10 5.53
C VAL A 416 -3.97 -19.67 5.75
N SER A 417 -3.60 -19.00 4.67
CA SER A 417 -3.26 -17.58 4.65
C SER A 417 -3.85 -16.93 3.39
N GLY A 418 -3.90 -15.60 3.37
CA GLY A 418 -4.47 -14.82 2.29
C GLY A 418 -5.51 -13.81 2.77
N SER A 419 -6.05 -13.04 1.82
CA SER A 419 -7.14 -12.10 2.09
C SER A 419 -7.90 -11.74 0.80
N PRO A 420 -9.23 -11.95 0.74
CA PRO A 420 -10.00 -12.75 1.68
C PRO A 420 -9.67 -14.25 1.58
N ILE A 421 -9.75 -14.97 2.70
CA ILE A 421 -9.83 -16.43 2.75
C ILE A 421 -11.29 -16.83 2.60
N THR A 422 -11.60 -17.75 1.69
CA THR A 422 -12.97 -18.16 1.40
C THR A 422 -13.24 -19.57 1.93
N LEU A 423 -14.22 -19.70 2.82
CA LEU A 423 -14.72 -20.98 3.32
C LEU A 423 -16.12 -21.21 2.75
N ARG A 424 -16.31 -22.27 1.95
CA ARG A 424 -17.61 -22.63 1.39
C ARG A 424 -18.38 -23.52 2.37
N HIS A 425 -19.64 -23.16 2.65
CA HIS A 425 -20.52 -23.91 3.57
C HIS A 425 -21.99 -23.67 3.22
N PRO A 426 -22.48 -24.21 2.09
CA PRO A 426 -23.87 -24.03 1.71
C PRO A 426 -24.82 -24.60 2.76
N GLY A 427 -25.81 -23.83 3.19
CA GLY A 427 -26.81 -24.28 4.16
C GLY A 427 -27.66 -23.15 4.75
N LYS A 428 -28.50 -23.50 5.73
CA LYS A 428 -29.31 -22.54 6.48
C LYS A 428 -28.80 -22.36 7.90
N ALA A 429 -28.68 -21.11 8.34
CA ALA A 429 -28.37 -20.76 9.72
C ALA A 429 -28.93 -19.38 10.08
N ARG A 430 -29.11 -19.12 11.38
CA ARG A 430 -29.31 -17.78 11.91
C ARG A 430 -28.02 -17.26 12.52
N PHE A 431 -27.33 -18.12 13.25
CA PHE A 431 -26.08 -17.79 13.91
C PHE A 431 -24.94 -18.55 13.24
N LEU A 432 -23.82 -17.86 13.08
CA LEU A 432 -22.54 -18.48 12.80
C LEU A 432 -21.58 -18.13 13.92
N ARG A 433 -20.69 -19.03 14.29
CA ARG A 433 -19.52 -18.70 15.10
C ARG A 433 -18.27 -19.18 14.41
N MET A 434 -17.21 -18.38 14.47
CA MET A 434 -15.92 -18.72 13.89
C MET A 434 -14.88 -18.81 14.99
N THR A 435 -14.21 -19.96 15.10
CA THR A 435 -13.01 -20.13 15.91
C THR A 435 -11.79 -19.79 15.05
N VAL A 436 -10.92 -18.91 15.56
CA VAL A 436 -9.72 -18.43 14.87
C VAL A 436 -8.48 -18.79 15.70
N THR A 437 -7.70 -19.77 15.25
CA THR A 437 -6.42 -20.11 15.89
C THR A 437 -5.28 -19.61 15.03
N ALA A 438 -4.45 -18.72 15.58
CA ALA A 438 -3.29 -18.20 14.89
C ALA A 438 -2.27 -17.69 15.91
N LYS A 439 -1.04 -17.37 15.47
CA LYS A 439 -0.03 -16.73 16.33
C LYS A 439 -0.55 -15.42 16.92
N GLU A 440 -1.23 -14.62 16.11
CA GLU A 440 -1.95 -13.43 16.55
C GLU A 440 -3.33 -13.36 15.89
N PRO A 441 -4.40 -13.83 16.57
CA PRO A 441 -5.76 -13.80 16.02
C PRO A 441 -6.27 -12.37 15.86
N ALA A 442 -6.66 -12.02 14.63
CA ALA A 442 -7.14 -10.69 14.28
C ALA A 442 -7.95 -10.74 12.99
N ILE A 443 -9.24 -10.42 13.04
CA ILE A 443 -10.11 -10.37 11.86
C ILE A 443 -10.55 -8.93 11.64
N LEU A 444 -10.17 -8.36 10.50
CA LEU A 444 -10.62 -7.04 10.09
C LEU A 444 -12.08 -7.09 9.63
N GLU A 445 -12.41 -8.10 8.82
CA GLU A 445 -13.74 -8.21 8.22
C GLU A 445 -14.12 -9.67 7.95
N TRP A 446 -15.34 -10.04 8.30
CA TRP A 446 -15.96 -11.32 8.02
C TRP A 446 -17.29 -11.10 7.27
N SER A 447 -17.25 -11.36 5.96
CA SER A 447 -18.43 -11.25 5.10
C SER A 447 -19.08 -12.62 4.90
N ILE A 448 -20.41 -12.70 5.01
CA ILE A 448 -21.19 -13.94 4.89
C ILE A 448 -22.12 -13.80 3.68
N PHE A 449 -22.05 -14.67 2.69
CA PHE A 449 -22.80 -14.56 1.42
C PHE A 449 -23.83 -15.65 1.26
#